data_AF-A0A535R531-F1
#
_entry.id   AF-A0A535R531-F1
#
_cell.length_a   1.000
_cell.length_b   1.000
_cell.length_c   1.000
_cell.angle_alpha   90.00
_cell.angle_beta   90.00
_cell.angle_gamma   90.00
#
_symmetry.space_group_name_H-M   'P 1'
#
loop_
_entity.id
_entity.type
_entity.pdbx_description
1 polymer ?
#
loop_
_entity_poly.entity_id
_entity_poly.type
_entity_poly.pdbx_seq_one_letter_code
_entity_poly.pdbx_strand_id
1 'polypeptide(L)'
;MEGAEGRTEPDFRKGLVPAIAQDAETGEVLMVAYMDAEAWTKTVETGHAWFHSRSRGLWEKGATSGNQLDVVERWLDCDADTILLKVHAHGPACHTGAESCFFTRA
;
A
#
# COMPACT_ATOMS: atom_id res chain seq x y z
N MET A 1 -13.35 11.27 22.79
CA MET A 1 -13.33 10.89 21.36
C MET A 1 -12.95 12.12 20.58
N GLU A 2 -11.66 12.44 20.51
CA GLU A 2 -11.17 13.62 19.80
C GLU A 2 -10.53 13.17 18.47
N GLY A 3 -10.98 13.75 17.35
CA GLY A 3 -10.10 14.06 16.23
C GLY A 3 -10.06 13.12 15.02
N ALA A 4 -11.21 12.66 14.50
CA ALA A 4 -11.27 12.06 13.16
C ALA A 4 -11.29 13.11 12.02
N GLU A 5 -11.53 14.39 12.33
CA GLU A 5 -11.52 15.46 11.34
C GLU A 5 -10.08 15.96 11.12
N GLY A 6 -9.54 15.75 9.90
CA GLY A 6 -8.34 16.45 9.42
C GLY A 6 -7.01 15.69 9.42
N ARG A 7 -6.98 14.38 9.66
CA ARG A 7 -5.74 13.60 9.46
C ARG A 7 -5.50 13.33 7.99
N THR A 8 -4.40 13.83 7.45
CA THR A 8 -3.96 13.62 6.06
C THR A 8 -2.79 12.66 5.94
N GLU A 9 -2.28 12.15 7.07
CA GLU A 9 -1.11 11.27 7.14
C GLU A 9 -1.33 10.11 8.13
N PRO A 10 -0.72 8.94 7.86
CA PRO A 10 -0.76 7.80 8.78
C PRO A 10 0.00 8.07 10.09
N ASP A 11 -0.41 7.41 11.17
CA ASP A 11 0.24 7.46 12.47
C ASP A 11 1.42 6.47 12.54
N PHE A 12 2.62 6.94 12.21
CA PHE A 12 3.85 6.16 12.28
C PHE A 12 4.48 6.08 13.68
N ARG A 13 3.83 6.52 14.76
CA ARG A 13 4.42 6.46 16.12
C ARG A 13 4.75 5.04 16.57
N LYS A 14 4.07 4.04 16.02
CA LYS A 14 4.33 2.60 16.26
C LYS A 14 5.36 2.00 15.27
N GLY A 15 6.00 2.83 14.44
CA GLY A 15 6.95 2.42 13.42
C GLY A 15 6.26 2.11 12.10
N LEU A 16 6.14 0.81 11.77
CA LEU A 16 5.54 0.36 10.52
C LEU A 16 4.02 0.24 10.65
N VAL A 17 3.29 0.79 9.69
CA VAL A 17 1.83 0.64 9.57
C VAL A 17 1.50 -0.36 8.46
N PRO A 18 0.44 -1.18 8.61
CA PRO A 18 -0.05 -2.01 7.51
C PRO A 18 -0.55 -1.15 6.35
N ALA A 19 -0.26 -1.60 5.13
CA ALA A 19 -0.75 -0.99 3.91
C ALA A 19 -1.37 -2.06 3.01
N ILE A 20 -2.63 -1.87 2.69
CA ILE A 20 -3.42 -2.72 1.80
C ILE A 20 -3.39 -2.10 0.41
N ALA A 21 -2.97 -2.85 -0.60
CA ALA A 21 -3.18 -2.47 -1.99
C ALA A 21 -4.44 -3.18 -2.51
N GLN A 22 -5.41 -2.41 -2.96
CA GLN A 22 -6.67 -2.88 -3.50
C GLN A 22 -6.85 -2.31 -4.90
N ASP A 23 -7.29 -3.16 -5.83
CA ASP A 23 -7.62 -2.71 -7.18
C ASP A 23 -8.73 -1.65 -7.13
N ALA A 24 -8.50 -0.54 -7.83
CA ALA A 24 -9.39 0.61 -7.81
C ALA A 24 -10.73 0.33 -8.53
N GLU A 25 -10.75 -0.57 -9.51
CA GLU A 25 -11.91 -0.87 -10.34
C GLU A 25 -12.70 -2.06 -9.80
N THR A 26 -12.02 -3.15 -9.46
CA THR A 26 -12.66 -4.41 -9.07
C THR A 26 -12.91 -4.50 -7.56
N GLY A 27 -12.16 -3.73 -6.77
CA GLY A 27 -12.16 -3.85 -5.32
C GLY A 27 -11.45 -5.11 -4.79
N GLU A 28 -10.77 -5.88 -5.63
CA GLU A 28 -9.98 -7.02 -5.19
C GLU A 28 -8.80 -6.56 -4.33
N VAL A 29 -8.59 -7.22 -3.19
CA VAL A 29 -7.38 -7.00 -2.39
C VAL A 29 -6.22 -7.70 -3.08
N LEU A 30 -5.24 -6.92 -3.54
CA LEU A 30 -4.09 -7.41 -4.30
C LEU A 30 -2.98 -7.91 -3.39
N MET A 31 -2.61 -7.13 -2.37
CA MET A 31 -1.57 -7.50 -1.42
C MET A 31 -1.63 -6.69 -0.13
N VAL A 32 -0.92 -7.18 0.89
CA VAL A 32 -0.61 -6.45 2.11
C VAL A 32 0.90 -6.34 2.25
N ALA A 33 1.36 -5.17 2.65
CA ALA A 33 2.73 -4.90 3.06
C ALA A 33 2.73 -3.87 4.20
N TYR A 34 3.89 -3.29 4.48
CA TYR A 34 4.03 -2.27 5.51
C TYR A 34 4.56 -0.98 4.88
N MET A 35 4.28 0.16 5.49
CA MET A 35 4.88 1.45 5.17
C MET A 35 5.47 2.08 6.42
N ASP A 36 6.55 2.83 6.25
CA ASP A 36 7.00 3.86 7.17
C ASP A 36 6.73 5.26 6.57
N ALA A 37 7.14 6.31 7.30
CA ALA A 37 6.97 7.68 6.84
C ALA A 37 7.69 7.96 5.50
N GLU A 38 8.83 7.32 5.25
CA GLU A 38 9.58 7.47 3.99
C GLU A 38 8.81 6.84 2.82
N ALA A 39 8.29 5.62 2.98
CA ALA A 39 7.46 4.95 1.98
C ALA A 39 6.18 5.75 1.68
N TRP A 40 5.53 6.32 2.70
CA TRP A 40 4.37 7.18 2.49
C TRP A 40 4.72 8.43 1.70
N THR A 41 5.79 9.12 2.08
CA THR A 41 6.27 10.33 1.39
C THR A 41 6.54 10.04 -0.08
N LYS A 42 7.28 8.96 -0.38
CA LYS A 42 7.53 8.52 -1.76
C LYS A 42 6.26 8.18 -2.51
N THR A 43 5.32 7.49 -1.86
CA THR A 43 4.02 7.17 -2.46
C THR A 43 3.24 8.43 -2.84
N VAL A 44 3.25 9.44 -1.97
CA VAL A 44 2.59 10.73 -2.21
C VAL A 44 3.27 11.50 -3.34
N GLU A 45 4.60 11.52 -3.37
CA GLU A 45 5.40 12.26 -4.36
C GLU A 45 5.34 11.65 -5.76
N THR A 46 5.48 10.32 -5.86
CA THR A 46 5.61 9.65 -7.17
C THR A 46 4.27 9.17 -7.72
N GLY A 47 3.24 9.05 -6.88
CA GLY A 47 1.97 8.44 -7.28
C GLY A 47 2.07 6.92 -7.51
N HIS A 48 3.16 6.26 -7.10
CA HIS A 48 3.32 4.80 -7.19
C HIS A 48 3.33 4.20 -5.78
N ALA A 49 2.96 2.94 -5.61
CA ALA A 49 3.00 2.30 -4.29
C ALA A 49 4.45 1.99 -3.85
N TRP A 50 4.89 2.64 -2.77
CA TRP A 50 6.12 2.33 -2.06
C TRP A 50 5.84 1.64 -0.74
N PHE A 51 6.69 0.70 -0.35
CA PHE A 51 6.54 -0.07 0.87
C PHE A 51 7.87 -0.19 1.61
N HIS A 52 7.82 -0.61 2.88
CA HIS A 52 8.99 -0.81 3.73
C HIS A 52 9.08 -2.24 4.25
N SER A 53 10.17 -2.93 3.91
CA SER A 53 10.38 -4.35 4.21
C SER A 53 11.19 -4.42 5.49
N ARG A 54 10.67 -5.12 6.50
CA ARG A 54 11.36 -5.32 7.79
C ARG A 54 12.79 -5.85 7.66
N SER A 55 13.11 -6.54 6.57
CA SER A 55 14.43 -7.11 6.28
C SER A 55 15.21 -6.44 5.15
N ARG A 56 14.55 -5.64 4.29
CA ARG A 56 15.17 -5.10 3.05
C ARG A 56 15.10 -3.58 2.95
N GLY A 57 14.39 -2.91 3.87
CA GLY A 57 14.14 -1.48 3.80
C GLY A 57 13.11 -1.09 2.75
N LEU A 58 13.14 0.18 2.36
CA LEU A 58 12.25 0.82 1.41
C LEU A 58 12.33 0.19 0.00
N TRP A 59 11.18 0.02 -0.67
CA TRP A 59 11.14 -0.38 -2.07
C TRP A 59 9.89 0.13 -2.80
N GLU A 60 10.03 0.41 -4.10
CA GLU A 60 8.91 0.68 -5.00
C GLU A 60 8.36 -0.64 -5.56
N LYS A 61 7.05 -0.87 -5.44
CA LYS A 61 6.44 -2.08 -5.99
C LYS A 61 6.54 -2.06 -7.50
N GLY A 62 7.15 -3.11 -8.06
CA GLY A 62 7.26 -3.28 -9.51
C GLY A 62 8.49 -2.64 -10.13
N ALA A 63 9.34 -1.93 -9.39
CA ALA A 63 10.54 -1.27 -9.94
C ALA A 63 11.48 -2.21 -10.73
N THR A 64 11.54 -3.49 -10.36
CA THR A 64 12.32 -4.50 -11.08
C THR A 64 11.50 -5.27 -12.12
N SER A 65 10.22 -5.54 -11.84
CA SER A 65 9.40 -6.42 -12.69
C SER A 65 8.55 -5.70 -13.73
N GLY A 66 8.40 -4.38 -13.65
CA GLY A 66 7.44 -3.59 -14.43
C GLY A 66 6.01 -3.64 -13.90
N ASN A 67 5.70 -4.51 -12.92
CA ASN A 67 4.35 -4.64 -12.34
C ASN A 67 4.13 -3.57 -11.25
N GLN A 68 4.18 -2.31 -11.67
CA GLN A 68 3.93 -1.15 -10.82
C GLN A 68 2.46 -1.06 -10.41
N LEU A 69 2.21 -0.33 -9.32
CA LEU A 69 0.89 -0.03 -8.82
C LEU A 69 0.73 1.49 -8.75
N ASP A 70 -0.06 2.05 -9.66
CA ASP A 70 -0.34 3.48 -9.70
C ASP A 70 -1.42 3.81 -8.67
N VAL A 71 -1.13 4.73 -7.77
CA VAL A 71 -2.02 5.09 -6.67
C VAL A 71 -3.05 6.11 -7.14
N VAL A 72 -4.32 5.70 -7.06
CA VAL A 72 -5.48 6.52 -7.41
C VAL A 72 -6.00 7.25 -6.18
N GLU A 73 -6.17 6.52 -5.07
CA GLU A 73 -6.65 7.05 -3.81
C GLU A 73 -5.87 6.49 -2.63
N ARG A 74 -5.83 7.26 -1.54
CA ARG A 74 -5.21 6.87 -0.28
C ARG A 74 -6.23 7.10 0.83
N TRP A 75 -6.54 6.05 1.55
CA TRP A 75 -7.48 6.05 2.66
C TRP A 75 -6.74 5.66 3.93
N LEU A 76 -7.15 6.25 5.04
CA LEU A 76 -6.72 5.90 6.38
C LEU A 76 -7.91 5.30 7.12
N ASP A 77 -7.66 4.32 7.98
CA ASP A 77 -8.69 3.81 8.89
C ASP A 77 -8.99 4.79 10.05
N CYS A 78 -9.86 4.38 10.97
CA CYS A 78 -10.48 5.31 11.92
C CYS A 78 -9.51 5.92 12.95
N ASP A 79 -8.38 5.27 13.23
CA ASP A 79 -7.31 5.78 14.08
C ASP A 79 -6.02 6.08 13.30
N ALA A 80 -6.06 6.00 11.97
CA ALA A 80 -5.00 6.31 11.03
C ALA A 80 -3.75 5.43 11.16
N ASP A 81 -3.88 4.22 11.70
CA ASP A 81 -2.76 3.29 11.85
C ASP A 81 -2.73 2.18 10.79
N THR A 82 -3.67 2.20 9.85
CA THR A 82 -3.67 1.37 8.63
C THR A 82 -4.01 2.17 7.38
N ILE A 83 -3.32 1.85 6.27
CA ILE A 83 -3.49 2.50 4.97
C ILE A 83 -4.22 1.57 4.01
N LEU A 84 -5.17 2.10 3.25
CA LEU A 84 -5.72 1.48 2.06
C LEU A 84 -5.35 2.31 0.82
N LEU A 85 -4.56 1.71 -0.06
CA LEU A 85 -4.25 2.25 -1.38
C LEU A 85 -5.22 1.66 -2.41
N LYS A 86 -5.96 2.53 -3.10
CA LYS A 86 -6.65 2.16 -4.35
C LYS A 86 -5.66 2.32 -5.48
N VAL A 87 -5.44 1.26 -6.26
CA VAL A 87 -4.40 1.26 -7.29
C VAL A 87 -4.88 0.72 -8.64
N HIS A 88 -4.25 1.17 -9.72
CA HIS A 88 -4.25 0.47 -10.99
C HIS A 88 -2.96 -0.35 -11.11
N ALA A 89 -3.10 -1.66 -11.33
CA ALA A 89 -1.95 -2.54 -11.47
C ALA A 89 -1.52 -2.68 -12.93
N HIS A 90 -0.21 -2.54 -13.19
CA HIS A 90 0.37 -2.72 -14.55
C HIS A 90 0.64 -4.18 -14.92
N GLY A 91 0.25 -5.11 -14.05
CA GLY A 91 0.50 -6.54 -14.18
C GLY A 91 0.22 -7.25 -12.85
N PRO A 92 0.54 -8.56 -12.74
CA PRO A 92 0.25 -9.32 -11.54
C PRO A 92 0.94 -8.72 -10.31
N ALA A 93 0.19 -8.51 -9.22
CA ALA A 93 0.76 -7.98 -8.00
C ALA A 93 1.68 -9.01 -7.32
N CYS A 94 1.39 -10.30 -7.48
CA CYS A 94 2.15 -11.38 -6.88
C CYS A 94 3.35 -11.81 -7.74
N HIS A 95 4.45 -12.16 -7.07
CA HIS A 95 5.65 -12.68 -7.73
C HIS A 95 5.47 -14.08 -8.34
N THR A 96 4.36 -14.76 -8.04
CA THR A 96 4.00 -16.05 -8.65
C THR A 96 3.37 -15.89 -10.04
N GLY A 97 3.04 -14.66 -10.43
CA GLY A 97 2.26 -14.38 -11.64
C GLY A 97 0.75 -14.29 -11.41
N ALA A 98 0.27 -14.54 -10.18
CA ALA A 98 -1.12 -14.30 -9.82
C ALA A 98 -1.44 -12.81 -9.67
N GLU A 99 -2.67 -12.41 -10.01
CA GLU A 99 -3.15 -11.02 -9.90
C GLU A 99 -3.08 -10.54 -8.44
N SER A 100 -3.71 -11.27 -7.53
CA SER A 100 -3.63 -11.07 -6.08
C SER A 100 -2.67 -12.05 -5.41
N CYS A 101 -2.10 -11.69 -4.26
CA CYS A 101 -1.42 -12.60 -3.34
C CYS A 101 -2.40 -13.57 -2.64
N PHE A 102 -3.70 -13.27 -2.61
CA PHE A 102 -4.72 -14.02 -1.88
C PHE A 102 -5.46 -15.04 -2.78
N PHE A 103 -4.70 -15.83 -3.55
CA PHE A 103 -5.23 -16.81 -4.51
C PHE A 103 -5.52 -18.21 -3.93
N THR A 104 -5.19 -18.45 -2.66
CA THR A 104 -5.39 -19.75 -1.98
C THR A 104 -6.41 -19.62 -0.85
N ARG A 105 -7.35 -20.56 -0.78
CA ARG A 105 -8.31 -20.68 0.33
C ARG A 105 -7.80 -21.68 1.37
N ALA A 106 -7.94 -21.35 2.65
CA ALA A 106 -7.59 -22.22 3.78
C ALA A 106 -8.66 -23.28 4.05
#